data_AF-A0A1U7LUS1-F1
#
_entry.id   AF-A0A1U7LUS1-F1
#
_cell.length_a   1.000
_cell.length_b   1.000
_cell.length_c   1.000
_cell.angle_alpha   90.00
_cell.angle_beta   90.00
_cell.angle_gamma   90.00
#
_symmetry.space_group_name_H-M   'P 1'
#
loop_
_entity.id
_entity.type
_entity.pdbx_description
1 polymer ?
#
loop_
_entity_poly.entity_id
_entity_poly.type
_entity_poly.pdbx_seq_one_letter_code
_entity_poly.pdbx_strand_id
1 'polypeptide(L)'
;MLDLLEWFCFTDVELRSANPDTYVAESLTKTWIYGNSLITVTSHGPSSSFDVVIRRPATTGRYTFKSVIKPGLALSSSSSAGNNTLSNVHAVSQPMLPGFFIMQLMSRPNMLPNAKPMPLPDDDNTRRSISVFDRIPVVNFHKMGVLYVGKGQTTEQQILSNRVGSCEYMEFLSGLGNLVLLKDNKDIYTGGLDTEDNHDGAFAYFWSDKITQIIYHTCTLMPTDLEHDPQCTMKKRHIGNSFVNIIYNDSGIPYHFDTIPGQFNFVNIIITPTSASRTYKMEQESISFKVELQCQPELPETSPIYEFKMIHTPALPNFVRNIALNADIFAQAYHKEEYVTNWRERLIKINGIRERILSLNAPTPASPVPPMSKTSPKRKPSGDSVTLSDRETEEGAGMMRFEQFFDLSHLL
;
A
#
# COMPACT_ATOMS: atom_id res chain seq x y z
N MET A 1 -7.34 -11.57 -28.73
CA MET A 1 -8.64 -11.16 -28.13
C MET A 1 -8.44 -10.72 -26.69
N LEU A 2 -7.89 -11.57 -25.81
CA LEU A 2 -7.46 -11.16 -24.46
C LEU A 2 -6.45 -9.98 -24.45
N ASP A 3 -5.51 -9.93 -25.39
CA ASP A 3 -4.55 -8.82 -25.52
C ASP A 3 -5.22 -7.45 -25.75
N LEU A 4 -6.42 -7.43 -26.35
CA LEU A 4 -7.19 -6.19 -26.55
C LEU A 4 -7.87 -5.72 -25.25
N LEU A 5 -8.04 -6.61 -24.28
CA LEU A 5 -8.45 -6.31 -22.91
C LEU A 5 -7.22 -5.90 -22.06
N GLU A 6 -6.04 -6.50 -22.26
CA GLU A 6 -4.86 -6.22 -21.43
C GLU A 6 -4.30 -4.79 -21.52
N TRP A 7 -4.59 -4.02 -22.57
CA TRP A 7 -4.15 -2.62 -22.68
C TRP A 7 -5.18 -1.58 -22.19
N PHE A 8 -6.47 -1.94 -22.08
CA PHE A 8 -7.55 -0.98 -21.78
C PHE A 8 -8.59 -1.45 -20.75
N CYS A 9 -8.36 -2.57 -20.06
CA CYS A 9 -9.18 -2.98 -18.91
C CYS A 9 -8.99 -2.09 -17.68
N PHE A 10 -9.56 -0.89 -17.75
CA PHE A 10 -10.37 -0.42 -16.64
C PHE A 10 -11.47 -1.45 -16.40
N THR A 11 -11.57 -1.94 -15.16
CA THR A 11 -12.69 -2.78 -14.72
C THR A 11 -13.37 -2.06 -13.57
N ASP A 12 -14.55 -1.48 -13.83
CA ASP A 12 -15.45 -0.94 -12.79
C ASP A 12 -16.14 -2.07 -11.99
N VAL A 13 -15.41 -3.18 -11.79
CA VAL A 13 -15.80 -4.30 -10.95
C VAL A 13 -15.40 -3.93 -9.53
N GLU A 14 -16.41 -3.76 -8.68
CA GLU A 14 -16.24 -3.58 -7.23
C GLU A 14 -15.21 -4.58 -6.68
N LEU A 15 -14.34 -4.14 -5.76
CA LEU A 15 -13.33 -4.96 -5.11
C LEU A 15 -13.95 -5.91 -4.06
N ARG A 16 -14.88 -6.77 -4.50
CA ARG A 16 -15.59 -7.71 -3.64
C ARG A 16 -14.61 -8.69 -3.02
N SER A 17 -14.53 -8.67 -1.70
CA SER A 17 -13.88 -9.71 -0.92
C SER A 17 -14.66 -11.02 -1.10
N ALA A 18 -14.15 -11.90 -1.98
CA ALA A 18 -14.67 -13.26 -2.10
C ALA A 18 -14.25 -14.06 -0.85
N ASN A 19 -15.23 -14.64 -0.14
CA ASN A 19 -14.96 -15.47 1.03
C ASN A 19 -13.91 -16.55 0.71
N PRO A 20 -12.85 -16.70 1.54
CA PRO A 20 -11.83 -17.73 1.31
C PRO A 20 -12.38 -19.16 1.53
N ASP A 21 -13.46 -19.29 2.30
CA ASP A 21 -13.97 -20.55 2.82
C ASP A 21 -14.94 -21.25 1.85
N THR A 22 -14.40 -21.74 0.73
CA THR A 22 -15.08 -22.77 -0.07
C THR A 22 -14.25 -24.06 -0.07
N TYR A 23 -14.53 -24.95 0.90
CA TYR A 23 -13.90 -26.27 1.00
C TYR A 23 -14.24 -27.12 -0.23
N VAL A 24 -13.23 -27.49 -1.02
CA VAL A 24 -13.34 -28.41 -2.17
C VAL A 24 -12.15 -29.39 -2.15
N ALA A 25 -12.38 -30.63 -2.61
CA ALA A 25 -11.44 -31.74 -2.52
C ALA A 25 -10.16 -31.58 -3.39
N GLU A 26 -9.06 -32.20 -2.93
CA GLU A 26 -7.77 -32.38 -3.63
C GLU A 26 -7.40 -31.29 -4.65
N SER A 27 -7.33 -30.04 -4.18
CA SER A 27 -7.00 -28.90 -5.03
C SER A 27 -5.50 -28.80 -5.28
N LEU A 28 -5.05 -29.04 -6.52
CA LEU A 28 -3.65 -28.87 -6.87
C LEU A 28 -3.38 -27.39 -7.20
N THR A 29 -2.61 -26.72 -6.35
CA THR A 29 -2.22 -25.31 -6.52
C THR A 29 -0.76 -25.22 -6.95
N LYS A 30 -0.44 -24.35 -7.91
CA LYS A 30 0.94 -23.98 -8.25
C LYS A 30 1.04 -22.51 -8.63
N THR A 31 2.21 -21.90 -8.43
CA THR A 31 2.45 -20.48 -8.76
C THR A 31 3.65 -20.32 -9.69
N TRP A 32 3.59 -19.30 -10.56
CA TRP A 32 4.68 -18.87 -11.44
C TRP A 32 4.91 -17.37 -11.31
N ILE A 33 6.12 -16.92 -11.64
CA ILE A 33 6.41 -15.53 -11.97
C ILE A 33 6.54 -15.37 -13.49
N TYR A 34 5.85 -14.37 -14.04
CA TYR A 34 5.84 -14.06 -15.48
C TYR A 34 5.83 -12.53 -15.65
N GLY A 35 6.88 -11.99 -16.27
CA GLY A 35 7.15 -10.54 -16.22
C GLY A 35 7.13 -10.03 -14.78
N ASN A 36 6.47 -8.89 -14.56
CA ASN A 36 6.23 -8.33 -13.22
C ASN A 36 4.90 -8.81 -12.61
N SER A 37 4.50 -10.08 -12.84
CA SER A 37 3.27 -10.67 -12.31
C SER A 37 3.55 -12.00 -11.59
N LEU A 38 2.82 -12.28 -10.50
CA LEU A 38 2.73 -13.63 -9.92
C LEU A 38 1.39 -14.24 -10.30
N ILE A 39 1.40 -15.42 -10.91
CA ILE A 39 0.20 -16.13 -11.37
C ILE A 39 0.09 -17.42 -10.56
N THR A 40 -0.91 -17.51 -9.68
CA THR A 40 -1.29 -18.77 -9.02
C THR A 40 -2.43 -19.39 -9.81
N VAL A 41 -2.35 -20.70 -10.07
CA VAL A 41 -3.42 -21.50 -10.64
C VAL A 41 -3.73 -22.65 -9.67
N THR A 42 -4.98 -22.71 -9.23
CA THR A 42 -5.55 -23.77 -8.40
C THR A 42 -6.50 -24.59 -9.27
N SER A 43 -6.22 -25.89 -9.43
CA SER A 43 -7.07 -26.82 -10.17
C SER A 43 -7.93 -27.62 -9.20
N HIS A 44 -9.26 -27.53 -9.37
CA HIS A 44 -10.23 -28.29 -8.59
C HIS A 44 -10.55 -29.60 -9.32
N GLY A 45 -10.08 -30.72 -8.75
CA GLY A 45 -10.00 -32.00 -9.46
C GLY A 45 -11.30 -32.50 -10.13
N PRO A 46 -12.40 -32.71 -9.37
CA PRO A 46 -13.60 -33.32 -9.93
C PRO A 46 -14.43 -32.38 -10.82
N SER A 47 -14.26 -31.06 -10.70
CA SER A 47 -15.07 -30.06 -11.42
C SER A 47 -14.43 -29.57 -12.72
N SER A 48 -13.19 -29.97 -13.02
CA SER A 48 -12.42 -29.48 -14.18
C SER A 48 -12.36 -27.94 -14.27
N SER A 49 -12.31 -27.27 -13.11
CA SER A 49 -12.30 -25.81 -13.01
C SER A 49 -10.99 -25.30 -12.42
N PHE A 50 -10.45 -24.24 -13.02
CA PHE A 50 -9.23 -23.57 -12.57
C PHE A 50 -9.56 -22.20 -11.99
N ASP A 51 -9.17 -21.96 -10.74
CA ASP A 51 -9.12 -20.60 -10.20
C ASP A 51 -7.73 -20.02 -10.41
N VAL A 52 -7.69 -18.79 -10.92
CA VAL A 52 -6.48 -18.13 -11.40
C VAL A 52 -6.37 -16.76 -10.73
N VAL A 53 -5.33 -16.58 -9.93
CA VAL A 53 -5.04 -15.33 -9.22
C VAL A 53 -3.83 -14.67 -9.87
N ILE A 54 -4.07 -13.57 -10.60
CA ILE A 54 -3.04 -12.79 -11.29
C ILE A 54 -2.74 -11.54 -10.45
N ARG A 55 -1.60 -11.59 -9.75
CA ARG A 55 -1.07 -10.51 -8.92
C ARG A 55 -0.13 -9.64 -9.74
N ARG A 56 -0.39 -8.33 -9.77
CA ARG A 56 0.43 -7.30 -10.42
C ARG A 56 0.69 -6.16 -9.43
N PRO A 57 1.68 -5.28 -9.65
CA PRO A 57 1.91 -4.10 -8.81
C PRO A 57 0.63 -3.28 -8.57
N ALA A 58 -0.08 -2.94 -9.65
CA ALA A 58 -1.25 -2.07 -9.62
C ALA A 58 -2.63 -2.78 -9.60
N THR A 59 -2.69 -4.12 -9.47
CA THR A 59 -3.97 -4.86 -9.37
C THR A 59 -3.77 -6.31 -8.89
N THR A 60 -4.82 -6.93 -8.32
CA THR A 60 -4.91 -8.38 -8.12
C THR A 60 -6.22 -8.89 -8.73
N GLY A 61 -6.15 -9.52 -9.91
CA GLY A 61 -7.31 -10.14 -10.55
C GLY A 61 -7.53 -11.58 -10.11
N ARG A 62 -8.78 -11.99 -9.93
CA ARG A 62 -9.20 -13.39 -9.71
C ARG A 62 -10.15 -13.81 -10.82
N TYR A 63 -9.92 -14.99 -11.41
CA TYR A 63 -10.69 -15.51 -12.54
C TYR A 63 -10.95 -17.01 -12.38
N THR A 64 -12.20 -17.43 -12.49
CA THR A 64 -12.60 -18.85 -12.48
C THR A 64 -12.88 -19.32 -13.90
N PHE A 65 -12.05 -20.23 -14.41
CA PHE A 65 -12.22 -20.85 -15.73
C PHE A 65 -12.80 -22.25 -15.57
N LYS A 66 -13.80 -22.61 -16.37
CA LYS A 66 -14.31 -23.99 -16.47
C LYS A 66 -13.81 -24.62 -17.76
N SER A 67 -13.18 -25.79 -17.67
CA SER A 67 -12.71 -26.51 -18.85
C SER A 67 -13.91 -27.05 -19.64
N VAL A 68 -13.96 -26.74 -20.93
CA VAL A 68 -14.95 -27.30 -21.88
C VAL A 68 -14.38 -28.53 -22.60
N ILE A 69 -13.20 -28.99 -22.20
CA ILE A 69 -12.53 -30.16 -22.78
C ILE A 69 -13.29 -31.42 -22.38
N LYS A 70 -13.92 -32.08 -23.36
CA LYS A 70 -14.54 -33.40 -23.15
C LYS A 70 -13.46 -34.40 -22.71
N PRO A 71 -13.72 -35.26 -21.69
CA PRO A 71 -12.76 -36.26 -21.25
C PRO A 71 -12.43 -37.21 -22.41
N GLY A 72 -11.15 -37.26 -22.79
CA GLY A 72 -10.67 -37.95 -23.99
C GLY A 72 -9.42 -37.33 -24.64
N LEU A 73 -9.13 -36.05 -24.34
CA LEU A 73 -7.90 -35.36 -24.77
C LEU A 73 -6.82 -35.25 -23.66
N ALA A 74 -6.94 -36.06 -22.60
CA ALA A 74 -5.89 -36.18 -21.60
C ALA A 74 -4.69 -36.93 -22.22
N LEU A 75 -3.52 -36.28 -22.26
CA LEU A 75 -2.31 -36.87 -22.83
C LEU A 75 -1.77 -37.97 -21.90
N SER A 76 -2.18 -39.22 -22.12
CA SER A 76 -1.68 -40.36 -21.36
C SER A 76 -0.17 -40.49 -21.54
N SER A 77 0.58 -40.43 -20.44
CA SER A 77 2.02 -40.71 -20.43
C SER A 77 2.26 -42.16 -20.85
N SER A 78 2.74 -42.36 -22.08
CA SER A 78 2.82 -43.67 -22.73
C SER A 78 3.93 -44.54 -22.16
N SER A 79 3.68 -45.20 -21.03
CA SER A 79 4.54 -46.23 -20.47
C SER A 79 4.02 -47.63 -20.82
N SER A 80 4.95 -48.49 -21.28
CA SER A 80 4.77 -49.90 -21.70
C SER A 80 3.83 -50.16 -22.91
N ALA A 81 4.34 -50.94 -23.86
CA ALA A 81 3.52 -51.55 -24.91
C ALA A 81 2.99 -52.90 -24.41
N GLY A 82 1.68 -53.15 -24.56
CA GLY A 82 1.07 -54.41 -24.15
C GLY A 82 -0.42 -54.49 -24.45
N ASN A 83 -0.77 -55.27 -25.48
CA ASN A 83 -2.10 -55.83 -25.79
C ASN A 83 -3.32 -54.89 -25.75
N ASN A 84 -3.84 -54.55 -26.94
CA ASN A 84 -5.14 -53.90 -27.09
C ASN A 84 -6.29 -54.83 -26.69
N THR A 85 -6.76 -54.74 -25.45
CA THR A 85 -8.12 -55.16 -25.05
C THR A 85 -8.91 -53.93 -24.63
N LEU A 86 -10.02 -53.67 -25.32
CA LEU A 86 -10.82 -52.44 -25.13
C LEU A 86 -11.75 -52.59 -23.92
N SER A 87 -11.18 -52.73 -22.73
CA SER A 87 -11.93 -52.67 -21.48
C SER A 87 -12.39 -51.24 -21.20
N ASN A 88 -13.61 -51.09 -20.68
CA ASN A 88 -14.12 -49.80 -20.22
C ASN A 88 -13.37 -49.38 -18.93
N VAL A 89 -12.18 -48.80 -19.11
CA VAL A 89 -11.55 -48.01 -18.06
C VAL A 89 -12.49 -46.84 -17.76
N HIS A 90 -13.08 -46.84 -16.56
CA HIS A 90 -13.82 -45.68 -16.08
C HIS A 90 -12.93 -44.45 -16.23
N ALA A 91 -13.40 -43.46 -17.00
CA ALA A 91 -12.70 -42.19 -17.17
C ALA A 91 -12.75 -41.39 -15.85
N VAL A 92 -11.95 -41.81 -14.88
CA VAL A 92 -11.61 -41.01 -13.70
C VAL A 92 -11.05 -39.71 -14.24
N SER A 93 -11.82 -38.64 -14.08
CA SER A 93 -11.47 -37.30 -14.56
C SER A 93 -10.26 -36.83 -13.76
N GLN A 94 -9.05 -37.17 -14.23
CA GLN A 94 -7.83 -36.80 -13.53
C GLN A 94 -7.76 -35.27 -13.38
N PRO A 95 -7.36 -34.76 -12.21
CA PRO A 95 -7.25 -33.32 -11.98
C PRO A 95 -6.32 -32.72 -13.01
N MET A 96 -6.84 -31.84 -13.88
CA MET A 96 -6.02 -31.22 -14.92
C MET A 96 -4.89 -30.42 -14.24
N LEU A 97 -3.64 -30.79 -14.49
CA LEU A 97 -2.50 -30.16 -13.82
C LEU A 97 -2.49 -28.64 -14.09
N PRO A 98 -2.29 -27.78 -13.07
CA PRO A 98 -2.20 -26.32 -13.24
C PRO A 98 -1.21 -25.85 -14.33
N GLY A 99 -0.14 -26.63 -14.56
CA GLY A 99 0.83 -26.36 -15.63
C GLY A 99 0.26 -26.45 -17.05
N PHE A 100 -0.79 -27.27 -17.28
CA PHE A 100 -1.47 -27.34 -18.57
C PHE A 100 -2.17 -26.02 -18.90
N PHE A 101 -2.81 -25.39 -17.91
CA PHE A 101 -3.48 -24.10 -18.06
C PHE A 101 -2.50 -22.99 -18.44
N ILE A 102 -1.36 -22.90 -17.74
CA ILE A 102 -0.29 -21.94 -18.08
C ILE A 102 0.28 -22.19 -19.47
N MET A 103 0.54 -23.45 -19.84
CA MET A 103 1.01 -23.81 -21.18
C MET A 103 0.01 -23.33 -22.25
N GLN A 104 -1.29 -23.64 -22.09
CA GLN A 104 -2.32 -23.27 -23.07
C GLN A 104 -2.47 -21.75 -23.24
N LEU A 105 -2.23 -20.94 -22.21
CA LEU A 105 -2.21 -19.47 -22.32
C LEU A 105 -0.92 -18.92 -22.94
N MET A 106 0.22 -19.57 -22.69
CA MET A 106 1.55 -18.97 -22.92
C MET A 106 2.36 -19.64 -24.05
N SER A 107 1.77 -20.58 -24.79
CA SER A 107 2.30 -21.13 -26.03
C SER A 107 2.31 -20.11 -27.19
N ARG A 108 3.19 -19.10 -27.11
CA ARG A 108 3.53 -18.18 -28.21
C ARG A 108 4.98 -18.42 -28.66
N PRO A 109 5.26 -18.73 -29.94
CA PRO A 109 6.61 -19.07 -30.39
C PRO A 109 7.65 -17.96 -30.20
N ASN A 110 7.25 -16.70 -30.33
CA ASN A 110 8.15 -15.53 -30.38
C ASN A 110 8.12 -14.71 -29.07
N MET A 111 8.25 -15.37 -27.92
CA MET A 111 8.40 -14.69 -26.63
C MET A 111 9.86 -14.25 -26.41
N LEU A 112 10.06 -13.05 -25.83
CA LEU A 112 11.38 -12.55 -25.44
C LEU A 112 12.03 -13.48 -24.38
N PRO A 113 13.38 -13.57 -24.28
CA PRO A 113 14.04 -14.45 -23.32
C PRO A 113 13.59 -14.24 -21.86
N ASN A 114 13.38 -12.98 -21.46
CA ASN A 114 12.92 -12.61 -20.11
C ASN A 114 11.40 -12.84 -19.88
N ALA A 115 10.67 -13.37 -20.87
CA ALA A 115 9.24 -13.66 -20.79
C ALA A 115 8.93 -15.15 -20.57
N LYS A 116 9.92 -16.02 -20.32
CA LYS A 116 9.62 -17.41 -19.95
C LYS A 116 8.98 -17.47 -18.53
N PRO A 117 7.82 -18.14 -18.35
CA PRO A 117 7.23 -18.31 -17.02
C PRO A 117 8.13 -19.19 -16.14
N MET A 118 8.55 -18.67 -14.98
CA MET A 118 9.37 -19.43 -14.03
C MET A 118 8.47 -19.98 -12.92
N PRO A 119 8.38 -21.32 -12.72
CA PRO A 119 7.62 -21.89 -11.63
C PRO A 119 8.27 -21.52 -10.29
N LEU A 120 7.44 -21.22 -9.29
CA LEU A 120 7.90 -21.06 -7.92
C LEU A 120 8.08 -22.46 -7.28
N PRO A 121 9.03 -22.65 -6.35
CA PRO A 121 9.06 -23.83 -5.51
C PRO A 121 7.92 -23.75 -4.48
N ASP A 122 7.40 -24.91 -4.07
CA ASP A 122 6.28 -25.00 -3.15
C ASP A 122 6.75 -24.99 -1.67
N ASP A 123 7.73 -24.12 -1.36
CA ASP A 123 8.36 -23.95 -0.05
C ASP A 123 7.65 -22.91 0.85
N ASP A 124 7.80 -23.06 2.17
CA ASP A 124 7.16 -22.16 3.13
C ASP A 124 7.64 -20.71 3.05
N ASN A 125 8.87 -20.46 2.59
CA ASN A 125 9.33 -19.09 2.38
C ASN A 125 8.64 -18.46 1.16
N THR A 126 8.46 -19.19 0.06
CA THR A 126 7.58 -18.77 -1.05
C THR A 126 6.16 -18.46 -0.57
N ARG A 127 5.54 -19.36 0.21
CA ARG A 127 4.17 -19.16 0.74
C ARG A 127 4.08 -17.91 1.60
N ARG A 128 5.06 -17.69 2.49
CA ARG A 128 5.17 -16.48 3.32
C ARG A 128 5.35 -15.22 2.48
N SER A 129 6.23 -15.22 1.47
CA SER A 129 6.44 -14.07 0.58
C SER A 129 5.17 -13.70 -0.21
N ILE A 130 4.40 -14.69 -0.68
CA ILE A 130 3.11 -14.45 -1.36
C ILE A 130 2.07 -13.91 -0.35
N SER A 131 1.99 -14.47 0.86
CA SER A 131 1.07 -13.98 1.90
C SER A 131 1.40 -12.56 2.36
N VAL A 132 2.68 -12.18 2.43
CA VAL A 132 3.12 -10.81 2.69
C VAL A 132 2.74 -9.89 1.53
N PHE A 133 2.97 -10.31 0.28
CA PHE A 133 2.54 -9.54 -0.90
C PHE A 133 1.02 -9.29 -0.91
N ASP A 134 0.22 -10.31 -0.60
CA ASP A 134 -1.25 -10.21 -0.62
C ASP A 134 -1.82 -9.33 0.50
N ARG A 135 -1.02 -9.00 1.53
CA ARG A 135 -1.37 -8.01 2.56
C ARG A 135 -1.06 -6.57 2.16
N ILE A 136 -0.22 -6.33 1.14
CA ILE A 136 0.07 -4.97 0.66
C ILE A 136 -1.10 -4.54 -0.23
N PRO A 137 -1.88 -3.52 0.14
CA PRO A 137 -3.05 -3.08 -0.62
C PRO A 137 -2.66 -2.55 -2.00
N VAL A 138 -3.62 -2.48 -2.91
CA VAL A 138 -3.43 -1.85 -4.23
C VAL A 138 -3.64 -0.33 -4.16
N VAL A 139 -4.49 0.13 -3.23
CA VAL A 139 -4.83 1.54 -3.02
C VAL A 139 -3.87 2.17 -2.00
N ASN A 140 -3.50 3.44 -2.18
CA ASN A 140 -2.72 4.19 -1.19
C ASN A 140 -3.63 4.67 -0.05
N PHE A 141 -3.15 4.57 1.19
CA PHE A 141 -3.94 4.85 2.39
C PHE A 141 -3.35 6.03 3.17
N HIS A 142 -4.20 7.00 3.49
CA HIS A 142 -3.82 8.23 4.19
C HIS A 142 -4.79 8.47 5.36
N LYS A 143 -4.28 9.04 6.46
CA LYS A 143 -5.08 9.37 7.64
C LYS A 143 -4.76 10.80 8.08
N MET A 144 -5.79 11.57 8.41
CA MET A 144 -5.66 13.01 8.67
C MET A 144 -6.52 13.38 9.88
N GLY A 145 -5.98 14.14 10.82
CA GLY A 145 -6.79 14.68 11.93
C GLY A 145 -7.70 15.79 11.43
N VAL A 146 -8.91 15.90 11.99
CA VAL A 146 -9.81 17.03 11.76
C VAL A 146 -10.33 17.56 13.09
N LEU A 147 -9.97 18.80 13.39
CA LEU A 147 -10.19 19.47 14.67
C LEU A 147 -11.09 20.70 14.47
N TYR A 148 -11.86 21.00 15.51
CA TYR A 148 -12.65 22.22 15.62
C TYR A 148 -12.18 22.99 16.87
N VAL A 149 -11.75 24.23 16.67
CA VAL A 149 -11.33 25.15 17.74
C VAL A 149 -12.44 26.18 17.90
N GLY A 150 -13.22 26.07 18.97
CA GLY A 150 -14.35 26.96 19.25
C GLY A 150 -13.92 28.32 19.79
N LYS A 151 -14.86 29.27 19.79
CA LYS A 151 -14.67 30.67 20.22
C LYS A 151 -13.89 30.79 21.54
N GLY A 152 -12.71 31.44 21.48
CA GLY A 152 -11.85 31.68 22.63
C GLY A 152 -11.12 30.46 23.20
N GLN A 153 -11.21 29.27 22.59
CA GLN A 153 -10.46 28.10 23.03
C GLN A 153 -8.99 28.22 22.62
N THR A 154 -8.08 27.88 23.54
CA THR A 154 -6.62 27.96 23.31
C THR A 154 -5.84 26.77 23.86
N THR A 155 -6.46 25.89 24.66
CA THR A 155 -5.79 24.71 25.25
C THR A 155 -6.22 23.41 24.58
N GLU A 156 -5.30 22.44 24.50
CA GLU A 156 -5.54 21.11 23.95
C GLU A 156 -6.83 20.46 24.51
N GLN A 157 -6.99 20.49 25.83
CA GLN A 157 -8.13 19.88 26.53
C GLN A 157 -9.47 20.50 26.09
N GLN A 158 -9.53 21.82 25.88
CA GLN A 158 -10.75 22.50 25.39
C GLN A 158 -11.08 22.07 23.94
N ILE A 159 -10.06 21.89 23.11
CA ILE A 159 -10.23 21.59 21.69
C ILE A 159 -10.61 20.12 21.46
N LEU A 160 -9.96 19.19 22.16
CA LEU A 160 -10.25 17.76 22.05
C LEU A 160 -11.59 17.37 22.71
N SER A 161 -12.01 18.08 23.77
CA SER A 161 -13.27 17.76 24.46
C SER A 161 -14.53 18.12 23.65
N ASN A 162 -14.41 18.98 22.63
CA ASN A 162 -15.50 19.36 21.73
C ASN A 162 -16.25 18.15 21.15
N ARG A 163 -17.58 18.14 21.30
CA ARG A 163 -18.50 17.12 20.78
C ARG A 163 -19.29 17.57 19.53
N VAL A 164 -19.31 18.86 19.24
CA VAL A 164 -20.06 19.51 18.15
C VAL A 164 -19.27 20.75 17.70
N GLY A 165 -19.35 21.14 16.42
CA GLY A 165 -18.78 22.39 15.89
C GLY A 165 -19.85 23.34 15.35
N SER A 166 -19.44 24.39 14.64
CA SER A 166 -20.36 25.34 13.97
C SER A 166 -21.08 24.71 12.76
N CYS A 167 -22.08 25.41 12.21
CA CYS A 167 -22.87 24.90 11.08
C CYS A 167 -22.01 24.77 9.82
N GLU A 168 -21.16 25.77 9.62
CA GLU A 168 -20.20 25.94 8.54
C GLU A 168 -19.09 24.88 8.61
N TYR A 169 -18.71 24.47 9.83
CA TYR A 169 -17.82 23.31 10.05
C TYR A 169 -18.47 21.99 9.63
N MET A 170 -19.76 21.79 9.93
CA MET A 170 -20.50 20.60 9.49
C MET A 170 -20.72 20.58 7.97
N GLU A 171 -20.99 21.73 7.34
CA GLU A 171 -21.03 21.87 5.89
C GLU A 171 -19.67 21.52 5.26
N PHE A 172 -18.58 22.09 5.78
CA PHE A 172 -17.22 21.78 5.35
C PHE A 172 -16.90 20.27 5.42
N LEU A 173 -17.22 19.63 6.56
CA LEU A 173 -17.04 18.18 6.74
C LEU A 173 -17.83 17.37 5.69
N SER A 174 -19.07 17.76 5.39
CA SER A 174 -19.92 17.05 4.43
C SER A 174 -19.40 17.06 2.99
N GLY A 175 -18.61 18.08 2.61
CA GLY A 175 -17.90 18.11 1.33
C GLY A 175 -16.49 17.48 1.35
N LEU A 176 -15.94 17.24 2.54
CA LEU A 176 -14.59 16.72 2.72
C LEU A 176 -14.54 15.21 2.41
N GLY A 177 -15.55 14.47 2.85
CA GLY A 177 -15.76 13.05 2.56
C GLY A 177 -17.19 12.59 2.87
N ASN A 178 -17.47 11.32 2.59
CA ASN A 178 -18.74 10.69 2.96
C ASN A 178 -18.68 10.21 4.42
N LEU A 179 -19.81 10.28 5.15
CA LEU A 179 -19.91 9.68 6.48
C LEU A 179 -20.11 8.16 6.34
N VAL A 180 -19.24 7.37 6.98
CA VAL A 180 -19.28 5.90 6.93
C VAL A 180 -19.38 5.30 8.34
N LEU A 181 -20.11 4.18 8.47
CA LEU A 181 -20.15 3.38 9.69
C LEU A 181 -18.81 2.63 9.84
N LEU A 182 -18.23 2.66 11.04
CA LEU A 182 -16.98 1.94 11.37
C LEU A 182 -17.24 0.48 11.75
N LYS A 183 -18.30 0.21 12.53
CA LYS A 183 -18.57 -1.13 13.06
C LYS A 183 -18.81 -2.16 11.97
N ASP A 184 -18.17 -3.33 12.11
CA ASP A 184 -18.23 -4.49 11.22
C ASP A 184 -17.81 -4.23 9.74
N ASN A 185 -17.30 -3.03 9.43
CA ASN A 185 -17.01 -2.60 8.07
C ASN A 185 -15.60 -3.02 7.62
N LYS A 186 -15.54 -3.88 6.59
CA LYS A 186 -14.30 -4.51 6.10
C LYS A 186 -13.81 -3.99 4.75
N ASP A 187 -14.57 -3.11 4.11
CA ASP A 187 -14.29 -2.62 2.75
C ASP A 187 -13.61 -1.22 2.74
N ILE A 188 -13.52 -0.56 3.90
CA ILE A 188 -12.87 0.75 4.07
C ILE A 188 -11.53 0.65 4.83
N TYR A 189 -10.60 1.55 4.52
CA TYR A 189 -9.46 1.84 5.41
C TYR A 189 -9.89 2.70 6.61
N THR A 190 -9.68 2.20 7.83
CA THR A 190 -10.12 2.87 9.07
C THR A 190 -9.03 3.64 9.83
N GLY A 191 -7.79 3.67 9.35
CA GLY A 191 -6.73 4.50 9.95
C GLY A 191 -6.20 4.06 11.33
N GLY A 192 -6.78 3.01 11.91
CA GLY A 192 -6.57 2.60 13.30
C GLY A 192 -7.76 2.87 14.22
N LEU A 193 -8.86 3.46 13.71
CA LEU A 193 -10.13 3.58 14.42
C LEU A 193 -10.74 2.20 14.70
N ASP A 194 -11.34 2.05 15.89
CA ASP A 194 -12.07 0.85 16.31
C ASP A 194 -13.23 0.49 15.35
N THR A 195 -13.41 -0.81 15.11
CA THR A 195 -14.45 -1.41 14.25
C THR A 195 -15.28 -2.49 14.96
N GLU A 196 -14.97 -2.77 16.23
CA GLU A 196 -15.59 -3.84 17.00
C GLU A 196 -16.55 -3.24 18.05
N ASP A 197 -16.09 -2.34 18.91
CA ASP A 197 -16.85 -1.87 20.07
C ASP A 197 -17.30 -0.39 20.00
N ASN A 198 -16.85 0.37 18.99
CA ASN A 198 -17.08 1.82 18.79
C ASN A 198 -16.38 2.74 19.80
N HIS A 199 -15.24 2.33 20.38
CA HIS A 199 -14.46 3.17 21.32
C HIS A 199 -14.06 4.53 20.72
N ASP A 200 -13.81 4.58 19.40
CA ASP A 200 -13.48 5.82 18.66
C ASP A 200 -14.71 6.50 18.04
N GLY A 201 -15.92 6.01 18.34
CA GLY A 201 -17.18 6.44 17.75
C GLY A 201 -17.74 5.42 16.77
N ALA A 202 -19.00 5.62 16.36
CA ALA A 202 -19.68 4.74 15.41
C ALA A 202 -19.42 5.11 13.94
N PHE A 203 -19.03 6.36 13.68
CA PHE A 203 -18.89 6.92 12.34
C PHE A 203 -17.60 7.71 12.17
N ALA A 204 -17.06 7.74 10.95
CA ALA A 204 -15.99 8.63 10.53
C ALA A 204 -16.30 9.25 9.17
N TYR A 205 -15.62 10.35 8.84
CA TYR A 205 -15.60 10.85 7.46
C TYR A 205 -14.53 10.12 6.66
N PHE A 206 -14.88 9.66 5.46
CA PHE A 206 -14.03 8.87 4.58
C PHE A 206 -14.17 9.35 3.14
N TRP A 207 -13.05 9.48 2.43
CA TRP A 207 -13.02 9.80 1.01
C TRP A 207 -12.19 8.79 0.24
N SER A 208 -12.60 8.50 -1.00
CA SER A 208 -11.93 7.54 -1.87
C SER A 208 -11.96 7.98 -3.33
N ASP A 209 -10.84 7.75 -4.01
CA ASP A 209 -10.71 7.70 -5.47
C ASP A 209 -10.08 6.34 -5.86
N LYS A 210 -10.02 6.04 -7.16
CA LYS A 210 -9.53 4.80 -7.77
C LYS A 210 -8.17 4.30 -7.26
N ILE A 211 -7.31 5.21 -6.77
CA ILE A 211 -5.95 4.89 -6.33
C ILE A 211 -5.62 5.32 -4.89
N THR A 212 -6.53 6.03 -4.21
CA THR A 212 -6.27 6.67 -2.90
C THR A 212 -7.51 6.60 -2.00
N GLN A 213 -7.33 6.24 -0.72
CA GLN A 213 -8.33 6.42 0.33
C GLN A 213 -7.78 7.33 1.44
N ILE A 214 -8.65 8.18 1.97
CA ILE A 214 -8.39 9.09 3.08
C ILE A 214 -9.44 8.85 4.17
N ILE A 215 -8.98 8.56 5.38
CA ILE A 215 -9.83 8.49 6.58
C ILE A 215 -9.57 9.73 7.46
N TYR A 216 -10.64 10.37 7.92
CA TYR A 216 -10.56 11.56 8.74
C TYR A 216 -10.80 11.22 10.21
N HIS A 217 -9.76 11.41 11.02
CA HIS A 217 -9.81 11.32 12.47
C HIS A 217 -10.48 12.58 13.02
N THR A 218 -11.80 12.64 12.91
CA THR A 218 -12.60 13.83 13.26
C THR A 218 -12.92 13.87 14.76
N CYS A 219 -12.27 14.76 15.52
CA CYS A 219 -12.40 14.83 16.98
C CYS A 219 -13.83 15.00 17.49
N THR A 220 -14.71 15.66 16.73
CA THR A 220 -16.10 15.88 17.11
C THR A 220 -17.00 14.66 16.93
N LEU A 221 -16.60 13.67 16.12
CA LEU A 221 -17.28 12.38 16.01
C LEU A 221 -16.81 11.37 17.06
N MET A 222 -15.58 11.53 17.56
CA MET A 222 -15.02 10.68 18.62
C MET A 222 -15.69 10.97 19.97
N PRO A 223 -16.01 9.93 20.78
CA PRO A 223 -16.56 10.10 22.13
C PRO A 223 -15.69 10.99 23.02
N THR A 224 -16.34 11.84 23.83
CA THR A 224 -15.67 12.56 24.92
C THR A 224 -16.23 12.06 26.26
N ASP A 225 -15.43 11.33 27.03
CA ASP A 225 -15.71 11.04 28.44
C ASP A 225 -14.72 11.81 29.32
N LEU A 226 -15.20 12.85 30.01
CA LEU A 226 -14.36 13.70 30.88
C LEU A 226 -14.26 13.17 32.31
N GLU A 227 -15.02 12.14 32.68
CA GLU A 227 -14.95 11.50 34.00
C GLU A 227 -13.84 10.44 34.00
N HIS A 228 -13.72 9.67 32.91
CA HIS A 228 -12.70 8.61 32.76
C HIS A 228 -11.47 9.01 31.93
N ASP A 229 -11.61 9.90 30.93
CA ASP A 229 -10.51 10.41 30.11
C ASP A 229 -10.51 11.96 30.05
N PRO A 230 -10.27 12.65 31.18
CA PRO A 230 -10.31 14.10 31.26
C PRO A 230 -9.31 14.81 30.33
N GLN A 231 -8.31 14.12 29.80
CA GLN A 231 -7.33 14.65 28.84
C GLN A 231 -7.65 14.29 27.37
N CYS A 232 -8.74 13.57 27.10
CA CYS A 232 -9.12 13.10 25.76
C CYS A 232 -8.00 12.30 25.06
N THR A 233 -7.23 11.54 25.85
CA THR A 233 -6.15 10.63 25.44
C THR A 233 -6.57 9.70 24.29
N MET A 234 -7.80 9.20 24.32
CA MET A 234 -8.37 8.33 23.29
C MET A 234 -8.57 9.03 21.94
N LYS A 235 -8.69 10.36 21.91
CA LYS A 235 -8.62 11.17 20.68
C LYS A 235 -7.18 11.53 20.34
N LYS A 236 -6.38 11.93 21.34
CA LYS A 236 -4.98 12.33 21.16
C LYS A 236 -4.14 11.23 20.50
N ARG A 237 -4.38 9.95 20.83
CA ARG A 237 -3.70 8.79 20.21
C ARG A 237 -3.88 8.69 18.69
N HIS A 238 -4.93 9.31 18.13
CA HIS A 238 -5.23 9.33 16.70
C HIS A 238 -4.71 10.60 16.02
N ILE A 239 -4.91 11.74 16.68
CA ILE A 239 -4.50 13.07 16.19
C ILE A 239 -2.98 13.25 16.24
N GLY A 240 -2.35 13.04 17.41
CA GLY A 240 -0.90 13.22 17.61
C GLY A 240 -0.03 12.19 16.87
N ASN A 241 -0.66 11.17 16.27
CA ASN A 241 -0.05 10.16 15.40
C ASN A 241 -0.46 10.33 13.92
N SER A 242 -1.01 11.48 13.53
CA SER A 242 -1.34 11.84 12.13
C SER A 242 -0.38 12.92 11.62
N PHE A 243 0.11 12.76 10.39
CA PHE A 243 1.14 13.66 9.83
C PHE A 243 0.60 15.02 9.42
N VAL A 244 -0.68 15.07 9.05
CA VAL A 244 -1.40 16.28 8.71
C VAL A 244 -2.66 16.40 9.55
N ASN A 245 -2.89 17.60 10.10
CA ASN A 245 -4.05 17.93 10.91
C ASN A 245 -4.78 19.16 10.31
N ILE A 246 -6.06 19.00 9.99
CA ILE A 246 -6.93 20.06 9.50
C ILE A 246 -7.56 20.75 10.72
N ILE A 247 -7.26 22.04 10.91
CA ILE A 247 -7.67 22.85 12.04
C ILE A 247 -8.75 23.84 11.57
N TYR A 248 -10.02 23.57 11.88
CA TYR A 248 -11.08 24.55 11.68
C TYR A 248 -11.08 25.54 12.87
N ASN A 249 -10.60 26.75 12.64
CA ASN A 249 -10.32 27.75 13.66
C ASN A 249 -11.44 28.79 13.78
N ASP A 250 -12.48 28.46 14.53
CA ASP A 250 -13.61 29.34 14.89
C ASP A 250 -13.35 30.12 16.20
N SER A 251 -12.09 30.18 16.65
CA SER A 251 -11.74 30.75 17.95
C SER A 251 -11.79 32.29 17.99
N GLY A 252 -11.56 32.93 16.84
CA GLY A 252 -11.29 34.38 16.74
C GLY A 252 -9.86 34.78 17.12
N ILE A 253 -8.96 33.81 17.35
CA ILE A 253 -7.57 33.98 17.80
C ILE A 253 -6.66 33.20 16.83
N PRO A 254 -5.41 33.63 16.56
CA PRO A 254 -4.45 32.81 15.81
C PRO A 254 -4.20 31.45 16.50
N TYR A 255 -4.27 30.36 15.74
CA TYR A 255 -3.89 29.03 16.22
C TYR A 255 -2.36 28.86 16.18
N HIS A 256 -1.79 28.20 17.19
CA HIS A 256 -0.35 27.95 17.28
C HIS A 256 -0.03 26.47 17.00
N PHE A 257 1.11 26.21 16.35
CA PHE A 257 1.48 24.86 15.92
C PHE A 257 1.50 23.85 17.08
N ASP A 258 2.07 24.27 18.21
CA ASP A 258 2.25 23.47 19.43
C ASP A 258 0.99 23.37 20.32
N THR A 259 -0.14 23.96 19.93
CA THR A 259 -1.41 23.91 20.71
C THR A 259 -1.90 22.48 20.95
N ILE A 260 -1.53 21.53 20.07
CA ILE A 260 -1.72 20.08 20.29
C ILE A 260 -0.39 19.38 20.01
N PRO A 261 0.42 19.09 21.05
CA PRO A 261 1.73 18.49 20.87
C PRO A 261 1.61 17.00 20.51
N GLY A 262 2.19 16.62 19.38
CA GLY A 262 2.32 15.24 18.90
C GLY A 262 3.59 15.06 18.08
N GLN A 263 4.36 14.01 18.38
CA GLN A 263 5.67 13.73 17.76
C GLN A 263 5.62 13.63 16.23
N PHE A 264 4.46 13.27 15.69
CA PHE A 264 4.26 13.04 14.26
C PHE A 264 3.51 14.17 13.55
N ASN A 265 3.14 15.27 14.22
CA ASN A 265 2.43 16.37 13.57
C ASN A 265 3.42 17.21 12.75
N PHE A 266 3.44 17.04 11.42
CA PHE A 266 4.35 17.77 10.53
C PHE A 266 3.70 19.03 9.92
N VAL A 267 2.39 18.99 9.64
CA VAL A 267 1.66 20.10 8.97
C VAL A 267 0.26 20.30 9.57
N ASN A 268 -0.01 21.51 10.05
CA ASN A 268 -1.36 21.98 10.36
C ASN A 268 -1.92 22.78 9.16
N ILE A 269 -3.13 22.43 8.72
CA ILE A 269 -3.89 23.19 7.70
C ILE A 269 -4.97 23.98 8.42
N ILE A 270 -4.76 25.28 8.60
CA ILE A 270 -5.67 26.14 9.36
C ILE A 270 -6.70 26.76 8.41
N ILE A 271 -7.97 26.57 8.73
CA ILE A 271 -9.12 27.16 8.06
C ILE A 271 -9.72 28.18 9.02
N THR A 272 -9.63 29.47 8.71
CA THR A 272 -10.27 30.53 9.50
C THR A 272 -11.47 31.11 8.72
N PRO A 273 -12.72 30.96 9.19
CA PRO A 273 -13.87 31.57 8.55
C PRO A 273 -13.75 33.10 8.59
N THR A 274 -13.88 33.73 7.44
CA THR A 274 -13.75 35.19 7.26
C THR A 274 -15.08 35.73 6.77
N SER A 275 -15.81 36.40 7.68
CA SER A 275 -17.06 37.07 7.35
C SER A 275 -16.84 38.06 6.20
N ALA A 276 -17.45 37.79 5.05
CA ALA A 276 -17.38 38.70 3.91
C ALA A 276 -17.94 40.08 4.33
N SER A 277 -17.24 41.16 3.95
CA SER A 277 -17.70 42.51 4.26
C SER A 277 -19.10 42.74 3.68
N ARG A 278 -20.05 43.17 4.53
CA ARG A 278 -21.45 43.48 4.17
C ARG A 278 -21.53 44.70 3.25
N THR A 279 -21.09 44.50 2.03
CA THR A 279 -21.06 45.49 0.95
C THR A 279 -22.45 45.51 0.33
N TYR A 280 -23.22 46.56 0.61
CA TYR A 280 -24.67 46.61 0.37
C TYR A 280 -25.06 46.44 -1.11
N LYS A 281 -25.29 45.20 -1.56
CA LYS A 281 -26.38 44.76 -2.48
C LYS A 281 -26.34 43.26 -2.77
N MET A 282 -27.54 42.67 -2.76
CA MET A 282 -27.93 41.37 -3.34
C MET A 282 -27.39 40.08 -2.71
N GLU A 283 -28.35 39.30 -2.17
CA GLU A 283 -28.55 37.85 -2.27
C GLU A 283 -27.35 36.90 -2.11
N GLN A 284 -27.45 36.07 -1.04
CA GLN A 284 -26.54 35.00 -0.61
C GLN A 284 -25.16 35.49 -0.11
N GLU A 285 -25.00 35.53 1.22
CA GLU A 285 -23.71 35.81 1.89
C GLU A 285 -22.71 34.67 1.58
N SER A 286 -21.90 34.83 0.52
CA SER A 286 -20.85 33.85 0.19
C SER A 286 -19.69 33.94 1.18
N ILE A 287 -19.69 33.04 2.16
CA ILE A 287 -18.63 32.96 3.18
C ILE A 287 -17.28 32.66 2.49
N SER A 288 -16.26 33.39 2.94
CA SER A 288 -14.88 33.22 2.49
C SER A 288 -14.05 32.64 3.64
N PHE A 289 -13.08 31.81 3.32
CA PHE A 289 -12.23 31.15 4.29
C PHE A 289 -10.77 31.46 3.99
N LYS A 290 -10.06 31.97 4.99
CA LYS A 290 -8.60 32.09 4.93
C LYS A 290 -8.04 30.69 5.22
N VAL A 291 -7.36 30.09 4.24
CA VAL A 291 -6.65 28.83 4.41
C VAL A 291 -5.15 29.11 4.44
N GLU A 292 -4.48 28.69 5.51
CA GLU A 292 -3.05 28.86 5.73
C GLU A 292 -2.41 27.56 6.23
N LEU A 293 -1.10 27.42 6.03
CA LEU A 293 -0.33 26.28 6.52
C LEU A 293 0.61 26.71 7.65
N GLN A 294 0.79 25.81 8.61
CA GLN A 294 1.95 25.83 9.51
C GLN A 294 2.66 24.50 9.38
N CYS A 295 3.94 24.54 9.03
CA CYS A 295 4.82 23.38 8.95
C CYS A 295 5.75 23.34 10.17
N GLN A 296 6.18 22.14 10.57
CA GLN A 296 7.28 21.99 11.52
C GLN A 296 8.57 22.65 10.98
N PRO A 297 9.39 23.35 11.79
CA PRO A 297 10.58 24.07 11.30
C PRO A 297 11.66 23.24 10.61
N GLU A 298 11.63 21.91 10.77
CA GLU A 298 12.55 20.96 10.13
C GLU A 298 12.13 20.63 8.67
N LEU A 299 10.90 20.98 8.29
CA LEU A 299 10.25 20.65 7.03
C LEU A 299 10.47 21.78 5.99
N PRO A 300 10.98 21.50 4.78
CA PRO A 300 11.20 22.54 3.77
C PRO A 300 9.93 23.31 3.38
N GLU A 301 10.04 24.63 3.22
CA GLU A 301 8.92 25.54 2.86
C GLU A 301 8.47 25.43 1.37
N THR A 302 8.57 24.24 0.76
CA THR A 302 8.30 23.98 -0.66
C THR A 302 6.82 23.71 -0.96
N SER A 303 5.90 24.18 -0.11
CA SER A 303 4.46 23.91 -0.25
C SER A 303 3.77 24.84 -1.26
N PRO A 304 2.79 24.35 -2.06
CA PRO A 304 1.99 25.21 -2.95
C PRO A 304 1.08 26.22 -2.22
N ILE A 305 1.04 26.22 -0.89
CA ILE A 305 0.60 27.34 -0.04
C ILE A 305 1.80 27.77 0.82
N TYR A 306 2.58 28.70 0.29
CA TYR A 306 3.55 29.48 1.09
C TYR A 306 2.83 30.66 1.77
N GLU A 307 2.05 31.42 0.99
CA GLU A 307 1.14 32.45 1.48
C GLU A 307 -0.29 31.92 1.56
N PHE A 308 -1.05 32.41 2.55
CA PHE A 308 -2.46 32.07 2.76
C PHE A 308 -3.33 32.36 1.53
N LYS A 309 -4.44 31.62 1.38
CA LYS A 309 -5.35 31.78 0.23
C LYS A 309 -6.79 31.94 0.71
N MET A 310 -7.52 32.88 0.08
CA MET A 310 -8.95 33.07 0.32
C MET A 310 -9.75 32.15 -0.60
N ILE A 311 -10.59 31.30 0.00
CA ILE A 311 -11.36 30.25 -0.69
C ILE A 311 -12.85 30.40 -0.36
N HIS A 312 -13.73 30.28 -1.35
CA HIS A 312 -15.19 30.29 -1.13
C HIS A 312 -15.73 28.93 -0.69
N THR A 313 -16.83 28.90 0.08
CA THR A 313 -17.44 27.68 0.64
C THR A 313 -17.45 26.45 -0.28
N PRO A 314 -17.99 26.48 -1.52
CA PRO A 314 -18.11 25.28 -2.37
C PRO A 314 -16.76 24.72 -2.86
N ALA A 315 -15.69 25.51 -2.83
CA ALA A 315 -14.35 25.08 -3.23
C ALA A 315 -13.52 24.55 -2.03
N LEU A 316 -13.84 24.99 -0.81
CA LEU A 316 -13.03 24.75 0.39
C LEU A 316 -12.73 23.26 0.65
N PRO A 317 -13.69 22.32 0.67
CA PRO A 317 -13.40 20.94 1.06
C PRO A 317 -12.51 20.21 0.05
N ASN A 318 -12.76 20.45 -1.25
CA ASN A 318 -11.96 19.89 -2.34
C ASN A 318 -10.52 20.45 -2.33
N PHE A 319 -10.39 21.76 -2.10
CA PHE A 319 -9.10 22.44 -1.98
C PHE A 319 -8.29 21.89 -0.80
N VAL A 320 -8.87 21.89 0.40
CA VAL A 320 -8.22 21.39 1.63
C VAL A 320 -7.83 19.93 1.50
N ARG A 321 -8.70 19.06 0.95
CA ARG A 321 -8.38 17.63 0.74
C ARG A 321 -7.16 17.42 -0.16
N ASN A 322 -7.08 18.15 -1.28
CA ASN A 322 -5.96 18.02 -2.22
C ASN A 322 -4.64 18.48 -1.59
N ILE A 323 -4.67 19.55 -0.79
CA ILE A 323 -3.50 20.06 -0.06
C ILE A 323 -3.10 19.12 1.07
N ALA A 324 -4.07 18.57 1.81
CA ALA A 324 -3.81 17.60 2.86
C ALA A 324 -3.18 16.31 2.33
N LEU A 325 -3.65 15.82 1.17
CA LEU A 325 -3.04 14.67 0.51
C LEU A 325 -1.59 14.94 0.07
N ASN A 326 -1.32 16.11 -0.53
CA ASN A 326 0.03 16.50 -0.93
C ASN A 326 0.96 16.68 0.29
N ALA A 327 0.48 17.32 1.36
CA ALA A 327 1.21 17.51 2.60
C ALA A 327 1.51 16.18 3.30
N ASP A 328 0.58 15.23 3.30
CA ASP A 328 0.77 13.90 3.90
C ASP A 328 1.78 13.06 3.09
N ILE A 329 1.71 13.09 1.76
CA ILE A 329 2.72 12.46 0.90
C ILE A 329 4.12 13.06 1.17
N PHE A 330 4.22 14.38 1.32
CA PHE A 330 5.49 15.06 1.61
C PHE A 330 6.02 14.73 3.01
N ALA A 331 5.16 14.73 4.04
CA ALA A 331 5.53 14.33 5.40
C ALA A 331 5.91 12.85 5.48
N GLN A 332 5.23 11.96 4.74
CA GLN A 332 5.62 10.55 4.60
C GLN A 332 6.97 10.38 3.90
N ALA A 333 7.28 11.20 2.89
CA ALA A 333 8.59 11.22 2.24
C ALA A 333 9.69 11.65 3.22
N TYR A 334 9.46 12.74 3.94
CA TYR A 334 10.40 13.29 4.92
C TYR A 334 10.68 12.32 6.06
N HIS A 335 9.64 11.79 6.70
CA HIS A 335 9.76 10.90 7.86
C HIS A 335 10.40 9.54 7.57
N LYS A 336 10.38 9.08 6.30
CA LYS A 336 10.92 7.77 5.88
C LYS A 336 12.14 7.87 4.97
N GLU A 337 12.67 9.07 4.73
CA GLU A 337 13.65 9.44 3.69
C GLU A 337 13.21 9.17 2.23
N GLU A 338 12.33 8.18 1.98
CA GLU A 338 11.73 7.91 0.68
C GLU A 338 10.22 7.61 0.78
N TYR A 339 9.41 8.26 -0.07
CA TYR A 339 8.02 7.87 -0.28
C TYR A 339 7.89 6.72 -1.28
N VAL A 340 7.50 5.55 -0.77
CA VAL A 340 7.25 4.34 -1.57
C VAL A 340 5.75 4.11 -1.67
N THR A 341 5.18 4.24 -2.88
CA THR A 341 3.78 3.88 -3.14
C THR A 341 3.55 2.38 -3.00
N ASN A 342 2.31 1.98 -2.69
CA ASN A 342 1.98 0.56 -2.50
C ASN A 342 2.23 -0.27 -3.78
N TRP A 343 2.07 0.32 -4.97
CA TRP A 343 2.46 -0.31 -6.24
C TRP A 343 3.98 -0.54 -6.34
N ARG A 344 4.79 0.44 -5.94
CA ARG A 344 6.26 0.32 -5.92
C ARG A 344 6.70 -0.74 -4.91
N GLU A 345 6.10 -0.78 -3.72
CA GLU A 345 6.41 -1.83 -2.74
C GLU A 345 6.05 -3.23 -3.28
N ARG A 346 4.87 -3.39 -3.87
CA ARG A 346 4.43 -4.64 -4.53
C ARG A 346 5.39 -5.06 -5.65
N LEU A 347 5.88 -4.12 -6.46
CA LEU A 347 6.91 -4.41 -7.47
C LEU A 347 8.24 -4.85 -6.85
N ILE A 348 8.69 -4.19 -5.77
CA ILE A 348 9.91 -4.56 -5.02
C ILE A 348 9.78 -6.00 -4.46
N LYS A 349 8.64 -6.38 -3.88
CA LYS A 349 8.42 -7.76 -3.41
C LYS A 349 8.47 -8.78 -4.55
N ILE A 350 7.88 -8.47 -5.72
CA ILE A 350 7.92 -9.35 -6.90
C ILE A 350 9.36 -9.52 -7.43
N ASN A 351 10.14 -8.44 -7.46
CA ASN A 351 11.55 -8.49 -7.87
C ASN A 351 12.41 -9.30 -6.88
N GLY A 352 12.28 -9.07 -5.56
CA GLY A 352 12.98 -9.86 -4.55
C GLY A 352 12.61 -11.35 -4.55
N ILE A 353 11.34 -11.68 -4.84
CA ILE A 353 10.93 -13.07 -5.11
C ILE A 353 11.68 -13.62 -6.33
N ARG A 354 11.76 -12.87 -7.44
CA ARG A 354 12.50 -13.26 -8.66
C ARG A 354 13.97 -13.53 -8.38
N GLU A 355 14.64 -12.60 -7.70
CA GLU A 355 16.08 -12.64 -7.41
C GLU A 355 16.45 -13.85 -6.55
N ARG A 356 15.65 -14.18 -5.53
CA ARG A 356 15.81 -15.42 -4.74
C ARG A 356 15.69 -16.68 -5.59
N ILE A 357 14.80 -16.72 -6.59
CA ILE A 357 14.64 -17.88 -7.48
C ILE A 357 15.82 -17.98 -8.44
N LEU A 358 16.34 -16.84 -8.92
CA LEU A 358 17.52 -16.79 -9.78
C LEU A 358 18.78 -17.24 -9.02
N SER A 359 18.93 -16.89 -7.73
CA SER A 359 20.06 -17.37 -6.91
C SER A 359 19.94 -18.86 -6.53
N LEU A 360 18.72 -19.38 -6.29
CA LEU A 360 18.48 -20.82 -6.08
C LEU A 360 18.72 -21.67 -7.35
N ASN A 361 18.50 -21.10 -8.54
CA ASN A 361 18.77 -21.76 -9.82
C ASN A 361 20.16 -21.44 -10.40
N ALA A 362 20.96 -20.62 -9.72
CA ALA A 362 22.33 -20.35 -10.15
C ALA A 362 23.17 -21.62 -10.00
N PRO A 363 23.97 -22.01 -11.02
CA PRO A 363 24.84 -23.17 -10.89
C PRO A 363 25.87 -22.88 -9.80
N THR A 364 25.91 -23.73 -8.77
CA THR A 364 26.90 -23.62 -7.69
C THR A 364 28.31 -23.62 -8.31
N PRO A 365 29.17 -22.65 -8.01
CA PRO A 365 30.54 -22.66 -8.53
C PRO A 365 31.22 -23.95 -8.05
N ALA A 366 31.67 -24.76 -9.00
CA ALA A 366 32.16 -26.10 -8.72
C ALA A 366 33.34 -26.03 -7.74
N SER A 367 33.16 -26.60 -6.54
CA SER A 367 34.21 -26.66 -5.53
C SER A 367 35.48 -27.27 -6.12
N PRO A 368 36.66 -26.63 -5.98
CA PRO A 368 37.87 -27.14 -6.58
C PRO A 368 38.19 -28.53 -6.01
N VAL A 369 38.29 -29.52 -6.90
CA VAL A 369 38.55 -30.92 -6.51
C VAL A 369 39.88 -30.99 -5.77
N PRO A 370 39.93 -31.50 -4.53
CA PRO A 370 41.18 -31.57 -3.78
C PRO A 370 42.16 -32.53 -4.47
N PRO A 371 43.42 -32.13 -4.71
CA PRO A 371 44.39 -32.98 -5.40
C PRO A 371 44.73 -34.21 -4.56
N MET A 372 44.82 -35.38 -5.21
CA MET A 372 45.06 -36.66 -4.54
C MET A 372 46.37 -36.66 -3.74
N SER A 373 46.29 -37.17 -2.50
CA SER A 373 47.44 -37.29 -1.60
C SER A 373 48.53 -38.22 -2.14
N LYS A 374 49.77 -37.73 -2.22
CA LYS A 374 50.98 -38.57 -2.25
C LYS A 374 51.76 -38.38 -0.94
N THR A 375 52.27 -39.47 -0.39
CA THR A 375 52.69 -39.55 1.02
C THR A 375 54.19 -39.41 1.25
N SER A 376 54.56 -38.45 2.12
CA SER A 376 55.76 -38.45 2.99
C SER A 376 57.14 -38.30 2.30
N PRO A 377 58.24 -38.00 3.05
CA PRO A 377 58.36 -37.76 4.49
C PRO A 377 58.92 -36.36 4.89
N LYS A 378 59.00 -36.10 6.20
CA LYS A 378 59.39 -34.81 6.81
C LYS A 378 60.91 -34.57 6.84
N ARG A 379 61.33 -33.29 6.78
CA ARG A 379 62.54 -32.79 7.46
C ARG A 379 62.38 -31.32 7.90
N LYS A 380 62.98 -30.98 9.05
CA LYS A 380 63.18 -29.66 9.71
C LYS A 380 64.60 -29.70 10.34
N PRO A 381 65.18 -28.63 10.93
CA PRO A 381 64.74 -27.23 11.07
C PRO A 381 65.38 -26.35 9.95
N SER A 382 65.86 -25.10 10.04
CA SER A 382 66.04 -24.06 11.10
C SER A 382 66.32 -22.69 10.43
N GLY A 383 66.12 -21.57 11.14
CA GLY A 383 66.64 -20.25 10.73
C GLY A 383 65.83 -19.05 11.24
N ASP A 384 66.45 -18.22 12.08
CA ASP A 384 65.90 -17.12 12.88
C ASP A 384 65.52 -15.83 12.12
N SER A 385 65.11 -14.80 12.90
CA SER A 385 65.11 -13.34 12.64
C SER A 385 63.92 -12.66 11.92
N VAL A 386 63.62 -11.35 12.14
CA VAL A 386 63.50 -10.55 13.40
C VAL A 386 62.77 -9.20 13.14
N THR A 387 62.05 -8.65 14.14
CA THR A 387 61.50 -7.25 14.26
C THR A 387 60.40 -6.78 13.25
N LEU A 388 59.32 -6.11 13.73
CA LEU A 388 59.01 -4.65 13.71
C LEU A 388 58.96 -3.99 12.31
N SER A 389 58.05 -3.07 11.96
CA SER A 389 56.73 -2.65 12.50
C SER A 389 55.97 -1.92 11.34
N ASP A 390 54.93 -1.08 11.42
CA ASP A 390 54.24 -0.35 12.50
C ASP A 390 52.78 0.02 12.09
N ARG A 391 52.21 1.08 12.67
CA ARG A 391 50.91 1.72 12.36
C ARG A 391 50.89 2.48 11.03
N GLU A 392 49.71 2.65 10.43
CA GLU A 392 49.01 3.95 10.41
C GLU A 392 47.52 3.85 10.04
N THR A 393 46.78 4.94 10.30
CA THR A 393 45.33 5.11 10.08
C THR A 393 45.08 6.11 8.96
N GLU A 394 43.99 5.94 8.21
CA GLU A 394 43.41 7.06 7.45
C GLU A 394 41.87 6.97 7.39
N GLU A 395 41.21 8.10 7.64
CA GLU A 395 39.77 8.28 7.41
C GLU A 395 39.54 8.86 6.01
N GLY A 396 38.46 8.43 5.33
CA GLY A 396 38.13 8.89 3.98
C GLY A 396 36.65 9.24 3.80
N ALA A 397 36.27 10.50 4.06
CA ALA A 397 34.89 10.95 3.96
C ALA A 397 34.43 11.14 2.50
N GLY A 398 33.47 10.31 2.06
CA GLY A 398 32.91 10.35 0.70
C GLY A 398 31.64 11.18 0.56
N MET A 399 31.74 12.52 0.61
CA MET A 399 30.60 13.42 0.40
C MET A 399 30.36 13.67 -1.10
N MET A 400 29.18 13.28 -1.63
CA MET A 400 28.72 13.67 -2.97
C MET A 400 27.45 14.52 -2.90
N ARG A 401 27.36 15.52 -3.80
CA ARG A 401 26.32 16.55 -3.81
C ARG A 401 25.12 16.18 -4.69
N PHE A 402 23.97 16.76 -4.37
CA PHE A 402 22.84 16.94 -5.28
C PHE A 402 23.13 18.03 -6.32
N GLU A 403 22.75 17.78 -7.58
CA GLU A 403 22.22 18.74 -8.56
C GLU A 403 21.65 17.87 -9.72
N GLN A 404 20.34 17.69 -9.77
CA GLN A 404 19.41 18.42 -10.65
C GLN A 404 19.68 18.28 -12.17
N PHE A 405 18.72 17.68 -12.88
CA PHE A 405 18.06 18.29 -14.05
C PHE A 405 16.77 17.52 -14.39
N PHE A 406 15.62 18.19 -14.35
CA PHE A 406 14.36 17.74 -14.94
C PHE A 406 13.81 18.89 -15.79
N ASP A 407 13.77 18.69 -17.11
CA ASP A 407 13.15 19.63 -18.05
C ASP A 407 11.66 19.28 -18.20
N LEU A 408 10.79 20.29 -18.13
CA LEU A 408 9.33 20.17 -18.19
C LEU A 408 8.72 21.00 -19.35
N SER A 409 9.52 21.30 -20.39
CA SER A 409 9.12 22.09 -21.57
C SER A 409 8.05 21.47 -22.49
N HIS A 410 7.46 20.32 -22.13
CA HIS A 410 6.44 19.62 -22.92
C HIS A 410 5.16 19.30 -22.11
N LEU A 411 4.53 20.33 -21.52
CA LEU A 411 3.17 20.26 -20.97
C LEU A 411 2.43 21.63 -21.06
N LEU A 412 2.13 22.03 -22.30
CA LEU A 412 1.17 23.08 -22.69
C LEU A 412 0.35 22.60 -23.90
#